data_AF-A0A536RIF3-F1
#
_entry.id   AF-A0A536RIF3-F1
#
_cell.length_a   1.000
_cell.length_b   1.000
_cell.length_c   1.000
_cell.angle_alpha   90.00
_cell.angle_beta   90.00
_cell.angle_gamma   90.00
#
_symmetry.space_group_name_H-M   'P 1'
#
loop_
_entity.id
_entity.type
_entity.pdbx_description
1 polymer ?
#
loop_
_entity_poly.entity_id
_entity_poly.type
_entity_poly.pdbx_seq_one_letter_code
_entity_poly.pdbx_strand_id
1 'polypeptide(L)'
;GQARRALVVTSSNGGNSGDPAVVDAIRASFATAQPPAGLSFHLTGPLAQATDAAASAGQTGTNIRVFSVLFVIALLFIVYRSVLAPLVTLLPAVLSLVLAGPVIAEAGRAGLPVSIATQTLLPVLLIGAGTDYGLFLVYRVREEIRRGSAPRDALVIAMGRVGLSIAYSATTVIAALACLVLASFA
;
A
#
# COMPACT_ATOMS: atom_id res chain seq x y z
N GLY A 1 40.47 -1.71 19.73
CA GLY A 1 40.15 -3.02 19.13
C GLY A 1 40.06 -2.87 17.63
N GLN A 2 40.97 -3.48 16.87
CA GLN A 2 40.94 -3.42 15.41
C GLN A 2 39.92 -4.44 14.88
N ALA A 3 38.77 -3.97 14.41
CA ALA A 3 37.82 -4.82 13.71
C ALA A 3 38.43 -5.23 12.37
N ARG A 4 38.93 -6.47 12.28
CA ARG A 4 39.38 -7.06 11.02
C ARG A 4 38.17 -7.58 10.25
N ARG A 5 37.94 -7.06 9.05
CA ARG A 5 36.87 -7.51 8.15
C ARG A 5 37.50 -8.26 6.98
N ALA A 6 36.96 -9.43 6.67
CA ALA A 6 37.26 -10.16 5.44
C ALA A 6 36.02 -10.13 4.55
N LEU A 7 36.19 -9.71 3.30
CA LEU A 7 35.12 -9.66 2.30
C LEU A 7 35.32 -10.85 1.36
N VAL A 8 34.34 -11.75 1.30
CA VAL A 8 34.30 -12.81 0.29
C VAL A 8 33.26 -12.41 -0.74
N VAL A 9 33.68 -12.25 -1.99
CA VAL A 9 32.79 -11.88 -3.10
C VAL A 9 32.45 -13.14 -3.87
N THR A 10 31.16 -13.46 -3.94
CA THR A 10 30.64 -14.56 -4.75
C THR A 10 29.87 -13.97 -5.93
N SER A 11 30.21 -14.35 -7.16
CA SER A 11 29.43 -14.01 -8.35
C SER A 11 28.55 -15.20 -8.74
N SER A 12 27.26 -14.97 -8.92
CA SER A 12 26.32 -15.97 -9.44
C SER A 12 25.88 -15.57 -10.85
N ASN A 13 26.19 -16.39 -11.85
CA ASN A 13 25.79 -16.20 -13.25
C ASN A 13 24.36 -16.75 -13.52
N GLY A 14 23.41 -16.43 -12.63
CA GLY A 14 22.03 -16.89 -12.72
C GLY A 14 21.11 -15.76 -13.17
N GLY A 15 20.51 -15.90 -14.36
CA GLY A 15 19.67 -14.89 -15.02
C GLY A 15 18.34 -14.54 -14.35
N ASN A 16 18.17 -14.73 -13.04
CA ASN A 16 16.96 -14.37 -12.32
C ASN A 16 17.29 -13.53 -11.09
N SER A 17 17.14 -12.21 -11.27
CA SER A 17 17.27 -11.18 -10.26
C SER A 17 16.21 -11.35 -9.16
N GLY A 18 16.51 -12.10 -8.09
CA GLY A 18 15.74 -12.03 -6.85
C GLY A 18 15.19 -13.33 -6.27
N ASP A 19 15.83 -14.48 -6.48
CA ASP A 19 15.38 -15.73 -5.84
C ASP A 19 15.80 -15.77 -4.34
N PRO A 20 14.86 -15.63 -3.38
CA PRO A 20 15.17 -15.66 -1.95
C PRO A 20 15.81 -16.98 -1.51
N ALA A 21 15.57 -18.07 -2.25
CA ALA A 21 16.15 -19.38 -1.96
C ALA A 21 17.69 -19.38 -2.00
N VAL A 22 18.30 -18.56 -2.86
CA VAL A 22 19.77 -18.47 -2.97
C VAL A 22 20.34 -17.75 -1.76
N VAL A 23 19.72 -16.65 -1.34
CA VAL A 23 20.14 -15.89 -0.16
C VAL A 23 19.99 -16.74 1.10
N ASP A 24 18.87 -17.46 1.22
CA ASP A 24 18.60 -18.36 2.35
C ASP A 24 19.56 -19.55 2.38
N ALA A 25 19.91 -20.13 1.22
CA ALA A 25 20.90 -21.20 1.13
C ALA A 25 22.32 -20.74 1.56
N ILE A 26 22.73 -19.52 1.19
CA ILE A 26 24.00 -18.94 1.63
C ILE A 26 23.99 -18.69 3.15
N ARG A 27 22.89 -18.14 3.68
CA ARG A 27 22.73 -17.94 5.14
C ARG A 27 22.72 -19.26 5.90
N ALA A 28 22.07 -20.30 5.38
CA ALA A 28 22.08 -21.63 5.96
C ALA A 28 23.49 -22.23 5.99
N SER A 29 24.30 -21.97 4.96
CA SER A 29 25.70 -22.42 4.92
C SER A 29 26.56 -21.75 6.01
N PHE A 30 26.27 -20.50 6.39
CA PHE A 30 26.94 -19.84 7.52
C PHE A 30 26.58 -20.47 8.88
N ALA A 31 25.34 -20.94 9.03
CA ALA A 31 24.92 -21.65 10.24
C ALA A 31 25.64 -22.99 10.37
N THR A 32 25.81 -23.73 9.27
CA THR A 32 26.52 -25.02 9.25
C THR A 32 28.03 -24.87 9.43
N ALA A 33 28.62 -23.79 8.92
CA ALA A 33 30.07 -23.57 8.99
C ALA A 33 30.58 -23.17 10.39
N GLN A 34 29.68 -22.71 11.29
CA GLN A 34 29.96 -22.19 12.65
C GLN A 34 31.17 -21.23 12.72
N PRO A 35 30.95 -19.92 12.92
CA PRO A 35 32.07 -18.98 13.00
C PRO A 35 32.99 -19.31 14.20
N PRO A 36 34.32 -19.19 14.04
CA PRO A 36 35.27 -19.27 15.16
C PRO A 36 34.92 -18.26 16.26
N ALA A 37 35.27 -18.58 17.51
CA ALA A 37 34.93 -17.74 18.67
C ALA A 37 35.38 -16.27 18.45
N GLY A 38 34.41 -15.35 18.47
CA GLY A 38 34.62 -13.91 18.25
C GLY A 38 34.42 -13.42 16.82
N LEU A 39 34.05 -14.28 15.87
CA LEU A 39 33.72 -13.91 14.49
C LEU A 39 32.20 -13.96 14.25
N SER A 40 31.67 -13.05 13.43
CA SER A 40 30.29 -13.11 12.94
C SER A 40 30.27 -13.05 11.42
N PHE A 41 29.49 -13.93 10.80
CA PHE A 41 29.26 -13.89 9.36
C PHE A 41 28.04 -13.03 9.05
N HIS A 42 28.18 -12.12 8.10
CA HIS A 42 27.10 -11.27 7.62
C HIS A 42 27.05 -11.33 6.10
N LEU A 43 25.83 -11.46 5.56
CA LEU A 43 25.58 -11.40 4.12
C LEU A 43 25.17 -9.99 3.73
N THR A 44 25.76 -9.45 2.68
CA THR A 44 25.39 -8.14 2.13
C THR A 44 25.49 -8.18 0.61
N GLY A 45 24.86 -7.20 -0.05
CA GLY A 45 24.79 -7.08 -1.51
C GLY A 45 23.36 -6.87 -2.00
N PRO A 46 23.17 -6.54 -3.29
CA PRO A 46 21.86 -6.14 -3.84
C PRO A 46 20.78 -7.21 -3.65
N LEU A 47 21.13 -8.49 -3.83
CA LEU A 47 20.21 -9.62 -3.64
C LEU A 47 19.83 -9.82 -2.17
N ALA A 48 20.79 -9.73 -1.24
CA ALA A 48 20.53 -9.81 0.19
C ALA A 48 19.68 -8.64 0.69
N GLN A 49 19.92 -7.44 0.16
CA GLN A 49 19.11 -6.25 0.48
C GLN A 49 17.68 -6.36 -0.06
N ALA A 50 17.50 -6.82 -1.31
CA ALA A 50 16.17 -7.00 -1.90
C ALA A 50 15.34 -8.06 -1.14
N THR A 51 15.97 -9.17 -0.75
CA THR A 51 15.33 -10.25 0.02
C THR A 51 15.03 -9.82 1.46
N ASP A 52 15.95 -9.13 2.14
CA ASP A 52 15.72 -8.58 3.48
C ASP A 52 14.60 -7.51 3.46
N ALA A 53 14.55 -6.66 2.43
CA ALA A 53 13.48 -5.68 2.25
C ALA A 53 12.11 -6.36 2.06
N ALA A 54 12.05 -7.41 1.23
CA ALA A 54 10.84 -8.20 1.03
C ALA A 54 10.40 -8.94 2.30
N ALA A 55 11.33 -9.56 3.03
CA ALA A 55 11.07 -10.27 4.29
C ALA A 55 10.59 -9.31 5.39
N SER A 56 11.21 -8.14 5.51
CA SER A 56 10.83 -7.09 6.46
C SER A 56 9.42 -6.55 6.19
N ALA A 57 9.06 -6.40 4.91
CA ALA A 57 7.71 -6.01 4.50
C ALA A 57 6.64 -7.07 4.85
N GLY A 58 7.01 -8.35 4.91
CA GLY A 58 6.11 -9.44 5.29
C GLY A 58 5.93 -9.59 6.81
N GLN A 59 7.02 -9.50 7.58
CA GLN A 59 7.03 -9.90 8.99
C GLN A 59 6.65 -8.75 9.94
N THR A 60 7.28 -7.58 9.77
CA THR A 60 6.90 -6.34 10.49
C THR A 60 5.57 -5.80 9.96
N GLY A 61 5.34 -5.97 8.66
CA GLY A 61 4.11 -5.57 8.00
C GLY A 61 2.87 -6.25 8.56
N THR A 62 2.91 -7.54 8.90
CA THR A 62 1.71 -8.28 9.33
C THR A 62 1.18 -7.78 10.68
N ASN A 63 2.03 -7.66 11.71
CA ASN A 63 1.58 -7.20 13.03
C ASN A 63 1.14 -5.74 12.99
N ILE A 64 1.93 -4.86 12.37
CA ILE A 64 1.57 -3.44 12.24
C ILE A 64 0.30 -3.28 11.40
N ARG A 65 0.13 -4.02 10.30
CA ARG A 65 -1.11 -3.98 9.50
C ARG A 65 -2.32 -4.38 10.35
N VAL A 66 -2.25 -5.46 11.10
CA VAL A 66 -3.37 -5.90 11.94
C VAL A 66 -3.71 -4.84 13.00
N PHE A 67 -2.71 -4.33 13.72
CA PHE A 67 -2.93 -3.27 14.71
C PHE A 67 -3.45 -1.97 14.09
N SER A 68 -2.90 -1.53 12.95
CA SER A 68 -3.34 -0.33 12.25
C SER A 68 -4.77 -0.47 11.72
N VAL A 69 -5.13 -1.62 11.14
CA VAL A 69 -6.51 -1.88 10.68
C VAL A 69 -7.46 -1.90 11.86
N LEU A 70 -7.12 -2.58 12.95
CA LEU A 70 -7.95 -2.61 14.16
C LEU A 70 -8.12 -1.20 14.76
N PHE A 71 -7.04 -0.42 14.79
CA PHE A 71 -7.06 0.96 15.26
C PHE A 71 -7.93 1.86 14.39
N VAL A 72 -7.83 1.76 13.06
CA VAL A 72 -8.69 2.49 12.12
C VAL A 72 -10.15 2.08 12.31
N ILE A 73 -10.45 0.79 12.45
CA ILE A 73 -11.82 0.30 12.72
C ILE A 73 -12.35 0.88 14.03
N ALA A 74 -11.55 0.86 15.10
CA ALA A 74 -11.93 1.43 16.39
C ALA A 74 -12.17 2.94 16.30
N LEU A 75 -11.29 3.68 15.61
CA LEU A 75 -11.43 5.11 15.36
C LEU A 75 -12.72 5.39 14.56
N LEU A 76 -12.99 4.62 13.51
CA LEU A 76 -14.23 4.72 12.73
C LEU A 76 -15.45 4.45 13.61
N PHE A 77 -15.42 3.46 14.50
CA PHE A 77 -16.49 3.19 15.46
C PHE A 77 -16.76 4.39 16.38
N ILE A 78 -15.70 5.02 16.90
CA ILE A 78 -15.78 6.18 17.79
C ILE A 78 -16.31 7.40 17.03
N VAL A 79 -15.78 7.69 15.85
CA VAL A 79 -16.14 8.89 15.05
C VAL A 79 -17.55 8.78 14.49
N TYR A 80 -17.94 7.61 13.97
CA TYR A 80 -19.21 7.45 13.26
C TYR A 80 -20.38 7.10 14.16
N ARG A 81 -20.14 6.57 15.37
CA ARG A 81 -21.16 6.07 16.30
C ARG A 81 -22.17 5.10 15.63
N SER A 82 -21.84 4.57 14.45
CA SER A 82 -22.70 3.83 13.52
C SER A 82 -21.82 3.04 12.55
N VAL A 83 -21.95 1.71 12.57
CA VAL A 83 -21.11 0.75 11.80
C VAL A 83 -21.39 0.79 10.29
N LEU A 84 -22.60 1.18 9.90
CA LEU A 84 -23.04 1.14 8.51
C LEU A 84 -22.39 2.22 7.65
N ALA A 85 -22.12 3.40 8.21
CA ALA A 85 -21.51 4.51 7.48
C ALA A 85 -20.10 4.16 6.96
N PRO A 86 -19.15 3.68 7.79
CA PRO A 86 -17.84 3.29 7.29
C PRO A 86 -17.90 2.10 6.31
N LEU A 87 -18.82 1.16 6.47
CA LEU A 87 -19.00 0.07 5.49
C LEU A 87 -19.38 0.61 4.10
N VAL A 88 -20.30 1.58 4.04
CA VAL A 88 -20.76 2.20 2.79
C VAL A 88 -19.64 3.02 2.13
N THR A 89 -18.74 3.64 2.90
CA THR A 89 -17.64 4.44 2.34
C THR A 89 -16.41 3.60 1.97
N LEU A 90 -16.13 2.54 2.72
CA LEU A 90 -14.93 1.71 2.54
C LEU A 90 -15.11 0.68 1.43
N LEU A 91 -16.34 0.18 1.21
CA LEU A 91 -16.63 -0.83 0.19
C LEU A 91 -16.27 -0.35 -1.24
N PRO A 92 -16.65 0.87 -1.69
CA PRO A 92 -16.20 1.40 -2.98
C PRO A 92 -14.68 1.53 -3.06
N ALA A 93 -14.02 2.01 -2.00
CA ALA A 93 -12.57 2.20 -1.97
C ALA A 93 -11.79 0.88 -2.10
N VAL A 94 -12.23 -0.15 -1.38
CA VAL A 94 -11.65 -1.50 -1.47
C VAL A 94 -11.91 -2.11 -2.85
N LEU A 95 -13.12 -1.94 -3.39
CA LEU A 95 -13.44 -2.40 -4.74
C LEU A 95 -12.54 -1.72 -5.79
N SER A 96 -12.33 -0.41 -5.70
CA SER A 96 -11.40 0.32 -6.56
C SER A 96 -9.97 -0.21 -6.44
N LEU A 97 -9.53 -0.60 -5.23
CA LEU A 97 -8.20 -1.18 -5.02
C LEU A 97 -8.05 -2.56 -5.67
N VAL A 98 -9.06 -3.41 -5.55
CA VAL A 98 -9.09 -4.73 -6.20
C VAL A 98 -9.10 -4.58 -7.72
N LEU A 99 -9.84 -3.62 -8.25
CA LEU A 99 -9.87 -3.31 -9.69
C LEU A 99 -8.58 -2.67 -10.21
N ALA A 100 -7.87 -1.91 -9.37
CA ALA A 100 -6.59 -1.30 -9.74
C ALA A 100 -5.50 -2.35 -9.96
N GLY A 101 -5.53 -3.48 -9.23
CA GLY A 101 -4.53 -4.55 -9.35
C GLY A 101 -4.36 -5.08 -10.78
N PRO A 102 -5.43 -5.60 -11.43
CA PRO A 102 -5.39 -6.04 -12.82
C PRO A 102 -4.96 -4.95 -13.81
N VAL A 103 -5.41 -3.71 -13.60
CA VAL A 103 -5.03 -2.57 -14.47
C VAL A 103 -3.53 -2.31 -14.39
N ILE A 104 -2.96 -2.33 -13.18
CA ILE A 104 -1.52 -2.18 -12.96
C ILE A 104 -0.76 -3.39 -13.51
N ALA A 105 -1.30 -4.60 -13.38
CA ALA A 105 -0.69 -5.80 -13.94
C ALA A 105 -0.58 -5.72 -15.46
N GLU A 106 -1.64 -5.27 -16.15
CA GLU A 106 -1.64 -5.09 -17.60
C GLU A 106 -0.68 -3.96 -18.02
N ALA A 107 -0.64 -2.85 -17.27
CA ALA A 107 0.34 -1.79 -17.48
C ALA A 107 1.79 -2.31 -17.33
N GLY A 108 2.03 -3.21 -16.37
CA GLY A 108 3.31 -3.89 -16.20
C GLY A 108 3.68 -4.76 -17.41
N ARG A 109 2.72 -5.47 -18.00
CA ARG A 109 2.94 -6.25 -19.24
C ARG A 109 3.24 -5.36 -20.44
N ALA A 110 2.69 -4.14 -20.47
CA ALA A 110 2.98 -3.13 -21.49
C ALA A 110 4.38 -2.48 -21.33
N GLY A 111 5.18 -2.91 -20.34
CA GLY A 111 6.56 -2.45 -20.14
C GLY A 111 6.71 -1.31 -19.15
N LEU A 112 5.66 -0.93 -18.41
CA LEU A 112 5.77 0.08 -17.35
C LEU A 112 6.30 -0.56 -16.05
N PRO A 113 7.49 -0.16 -15.55
CA PRO A 113 8.03 -0.72 -14.33
C PRO A 113 7.18 -0.33 -13.11
N VAL A 114 6.68 -1.33 -12.38
CA VAL A 114 5.90 -1.12 -11.15
C VAL A 114 6.83 -1.07 -9.96
N SER A 115 6.96 0.11 -9.34
CA SER A 115 7.78 0.31 -8.14
C SER A 115 7.10 -0.17 -6.87
N ILE A 116 7.89 -0.57 -5.87
CA ILE A 116 7.46 -0.84 -4.49
C ILE A 116 6.76 0.40 -3.89
N ALA A 117 7.16 1.61 -4.30
CA ALA A 117 6.51 2.85 -3.88
C ALA A 117 5.03 2.88 -4.30
N THR A 118 4.72 2.49 -5.55
CA THR A 118 3.35 2.39 -6.05
C THR A 118 2.53 1.38 -5.26
N GLN A 119 3.10 0.21 -4.96
CA GLN A 119 2.42 -0.82 -4.17
C GLN A 119 2.09 -0.39 -2.75
N THR A 120 2.89 0.52 -2.17
CA THR A 120 2.70 1.02 -0.81
C THR A 120 1.77 2.23 -0.76
N LEU A 121 1.88 3.15 -1.72
CA LEU A 121 1.10 4.40 -1.75
C LEU A 121 -0.32 4.19 -2.26
N LEU A 122 -0.53 3.27 -3.21
CA LEU A 122 -1.83 3.05 -3.85
C LEU A 122 -2.94 2.72 -2.83
N PRO A 123 -2.78 1.75 -1.89
CA PRO A 123 -3.83 1.46 -0.92
C PRO A 123 -4.11 2.64 0.01
N VAL A 124 -3.07 3.36 0.43
CA VAL A 124 -3.21 4.53 1.33
C VAL A 124 -4.00 5.64 0.66
N LEU A 125 -3.68 5.96 -0.60
CA LEU A 125 -4.37 6.98 -1.38
C LEU A 125 -5.83 6.60 -1.67
N LEU A 126 -6.09 5.36 -2.11
CA LEU A 126 -7.44 4.92 -2.45
C LEU A 126 -8.34 4.85 -1.21
N ILE A 127 -7.84 4.31 -0.11
CA ILE A 127 -8.62 4.20 1.12
C ILE A 127 -8.85 5.59 1.72
N GLY A 128 -7.82 6.44 1.77
CA GLY A 128 -7.93 7.80 2.31
C GLY A 128 -8.92 8.64 1.51
N ALA A 129 -8.66 8.85 0.22
CA ALA A 129 -9.52 9.67 -0.63
C ALA A 129 -10.92 9.06 -0.79
N GLY A 130 -11.02 7.74 -0.95
CA GLY A 130 -12.31 7.05 -1.07
C GLY A 130 -13.18 7.18 0.17
N THR A 131 -12.58 7.10 1.37
CA THR A 131 -13.31 7.29 2.63
C THR A 131 -13.78 8.73 2.78
N ASP A 132 -12.96 9.72 2.43
CA ASP A 132 -13.31 11.14 2.52
C ASP A 132 -14.47 11.50 1.57
N TYR A 133 -14.43 11.02 0.32
CA TYR A 133 -15.51 11.22 -0.65
C TYR A 133 -16.80 10.54 -0.22
N GLY A 134 -16.70 9.29 0.24
CA GLY A 134 -17.84 8.55 0.76
C GLY A 134 -18.46 9.24 1.98
N LEU A 135 -17.64 9.74 2.90
CA LEU A 135 -18.10 10.44 4.09
C LEU A 135 -18.86 11.71 3.72
N PHE A 136 -18.31 12.49 2.79
CA PHE A 136 -18.93 13.74 2.35
C PHE A 136 -20.30 13.49 1.69
N LEU A 137 -20.40 12.43 0.87
CA LEU A 137 -21.66 12.02 0.26
C LEU A 137 -22.67 11.54 1.31
N VAL A 138 -22.27 10.66 2.22
CA VAL A 138 -23.14 10.13 3.30
C VAL A 138 -23.64 11.25 4.21
N TYR A 139 -22.76 12.19 4.55
CA TYR A 139 -23.13 13.36 5.34
C TYR A 139 -24.24 14.16 4.65
N ARG A 140 -24.09 14.40 3.34
CA ARG A 140 -25.09 15.15 2.58
C ARG A 140 -26.42 14.41 2.45
N VAL A 141 -26.37 13.10 2.18
CA VAL A 141 -27.59 12.27 2.14
C VAL A 141 -28.33 12.34 3.48
N ARG A 142 -27.61 12.22 4.60
CA ARG A 142 -28.20 12.33 5.94
C ARG A 142 -28.74 13.73 6.26
N GLU A 143 -28.15 14.77 5.68
CA GLU A 143 -28.67 16.13 5.79
C GLU A 143 -30.00 16.29 5.07
N GLU A 144 -30.13 15.81 3.83
CA GLU A 144 -31.38 15.89 3.06
C GLU A 144 -32.49 15.01 3.66
N ILE A 145 -32.17 13.82 4.19
CA ILE A 145 -33.14 12.99 4.94
C ILE A 145 -33.66 13.74 6.17
N ARG A 146 -32.79 14.43 6.91
CA ARG A 146 -33.19 15.24 8.08
C ARG A 146 -34.04 16.45 7.71
N ARG A 147 -33.95 16.92 6.46
CA ARG A 147 -34.81 17.98 5.90
C ARG A 147 -36.17 17.45 5.43
N GLY A 148 -36.45 16.16 5.58
CA GLY A 148 -37.73 15.54 5.29
C GLY A 148 -37.84 14.88 3.91
N SER A 149 -36.75 14.80 3.14
CA SER A 149 -36.75 14.11 1.84
C SER A 149 -36.82 12.59 2.01
N ALA A 150 -37.54 11.90 1.12
CA ALA A 150 -37.52 10.45 1.04
C ALA A 150 -36.08 9.94 0.74
N PRO A 151 -35.68 8.74 1.19
CA PRO A 151 -34.30 8.27 1.06
C PRO A 151 -33.75 8.25 -0.37
N ARG A 152 -34.58 7.88 -1.36
CA ARG A 152 -34.18 7.89 -2.78
C ARG A 152 -33.98 9.31 -3.30
N ASP A 153 -34.89 10.21 -2.98
CA ASP A 153 -34.81 11.61 -3.43
C ASP A 153 -33.64 12.33 -2.77
N ALA A 154 -33.40 12.06 -1.48
CA ALA A 154 -32.24 12.55 -0.75
C ALA A 154 -30.92 12.13 -1.41
N LEU A 155 -30.83 10.88 -1.90
CA LEU A 155 -29.66 10.40 -2.62
C LEU A 155 -29.46 11.13 -3.95
N VAL A 156 -30.52 11.29 -4.76
CA VAL A 156 -30.45 11.99 -6.05
C VAL A 156 -30.04 13.46 -5.86
N ILE A 157 -30.65 14.13 -4.88
CA ILE A 157 -30.33 15.53 -4.54
C ILE A 157 -28.88 15.66 -4.05
N ALA A 158 -28.44 14.77 -3.16
CA ALA A 158 -27.07 14.78 -2.65
C ALA A 158 -26.05 14.54 -3.78
N MET A 159 -26.31 13.57 -4.67
CA MET A 159 -25.47 13.29 -5.83
C MET A 159 -25.38 14.49 -6.78
N GLY A 160 -26.51 15.15 -7.08
CA GLY A 160 -26.52 16.34 -7.95
C GLY A 160 -25.76 17.53 -7.37
N ARG A 161 -25.74 17.69 -6.05
CA ARG A 161 -25.07 18.82 -5.37
C ARG A 161 -23.59 18.58 -5.11
N VAL A 162 -23.25 17.40 -4.62
CA VAL A 162 -21.93 17.10 -4.07
C VAL A 162 -21.10 16.23 -5.03
N GLY A 163 -21.74 15.49 -5.93
CA GLY A 163 -21.04 14.66 -6.91
C GLY A 163 -20.09 15.47 -7.79
N LEU A 164 -20.48 16.67 -8.22
CA LEU A 164 -19.63 17.56 -9.00
C LEU A 164 -18.41 18.05 -8.19
N SER A 165 -18.60 18.39 -6.91
CA SER A 165 -17.52 18.80 -6.01
C SER A 165 -16.51 17.68 -5.76
N ILE A 166 -17.00 16.44 -5.58
CA ILE A 166 -16.15 15.24 -5.46
C ILE A 166 -15.37 15.02 -6.76
N ALA A 167 -16.02 15.15 -7.93
CA ALA A 167 -15.35 15.00 -9.22
C ALA A 167 -14.23 16.04 -9.42
N TYR A 168 -14.42 17.29 -9.01
CA TYR A 168 -13.36 18.29 -9.03
C TYR A 168 -12.19 17.91 -8.12
N SER A 169 -12.46 17.45 -6.89
CA SER A 169 -11.42 16.99 -5.99
C SER A 169 -10.67 15.76 -6.53
N ALA A 170 -11.37 14.80 -7.14
CA ALA A 170 -10.72 13.67 -7.78
C ALA A 170 -9.85 14.11 -8.96
N THR A 171 -10.32 15.09 -9.75
CA THR A 171 -9.57 15.65 -10.86
C THR A 171 -8.27 16.32 -10.40
N THR A 172 -8.27 17.01 -9.26
CA THR A 172 -7.02 17.62 -8.74
C THR A 172 -6.02 16.55 -8.29
N VAL A 173 -6.48 15.45 -7.69
CA VAL A 173 -5.61 14.31 -7.34
C VAL A 173 -5.05 13.65 -8.60
N ILE A 174 -5.88 13.43 -9.62
CA ILE A 174 -5.44 12.89 -10.92
C ILE A 174 -4.39 13.81 -11.55
N ALA A 175 -4.62 15.13 -11.56
CA ALA A 175 -3.67 16.09 -12.09
C ALA A 175 -2.34 16.09 -11.32
N ALA A 176 -2.40 16.03 -9.98
CA ALA A 176 -1.22 15.96 -9.13
C ALA A 176 -0.39 14.69 -9.38
N LEU A 177 -1.05 13.53 -9.52
CA LEU A 177 -0.39 12.28 -9.85
C LEU A 177 0.12 12.26 -11.30
N ALA A 178 -0.60 12.88 -12.24
CA ALA A 178 -0.17 13.01 -13.63
C ALA A 178 1.10 13.85 -13.77
N CYS A 179 1.31 14.86 -12.92
CA CYS A 179 2.58 15.59 -12.86
C CYS A 179 3.78 14.69 -12.55
N LEU A 180 3.60 13.56 -11.86
CA LEU A 180 4.69 12.60 -11.61
C LEU A 180 5.16 11.90 -12.89
N VAL A 181 4.37 11.89 -13.97
CA VAL A 181 4.81 11.37 -15.28
C VAL A 181 5.95 12.22 -15.85
N LEU A 182 5.96 13.52 -15.55
CA LEU A 182 7.04 14.43 -15.94
C LEU A 182 8.28 14.29 -15.05
N ALA A 183 8.15 13.64 -13.89
CA ALA A 183 9.26 13.43 -12.99
C ALA A 183 10.14 12.29 -13.52
N SER A 184 11.36 12.63 -13.92
CA SER A 184 12.38 11.63 -14.25
C SER A 184 12.96 11.06 -12.96
N PHE A 185 12.59 9.83 -12.62
CA PHE A 185 13.31 9.03 -11.63
C PHE A 185 14.51 8.39 -12.33
N ALA A 186 15.61 9.15 -12.42
CA ALA A 186 16.93 8.64 -12.81
C ALA A 186 17.59 7.92 -11.62
#